data_AF-A0A183C278-F1
#
_entry.id   AF-A0A183C278-F1
#
_cell.length_a   1.000
_cell.length_b   1.000
_cell.length_c   1.000
_cell.angle_alpha   90.00
_cell.angle_beta   90.00
_cell.angle_gamma   90.00
#
_symmetry.space_group_name_H-M   'P 1'
#
loop_
_entity.id
_entity.type
_entity.pdbx_description
1 polymer ?
#
loop_
_entity_poly.entity_id
_entity_poly.type
_entity_poly.pdbx_seq_one_letter_code
_entity_poly.pdbx_strand_id
1 'polypeptide(L)'
;MIQRVLEHCTEPQKRHVLEQLHGNLLSLITDQYGSFVIRHVIEHGRPEDREPIVRSLHENLFTLVTDTHGTFVIQHVLEHGLLEDRERIVRSLQENEWEEPAVPIGAAGKIF
;
A
#
# COMPACT_ATOMS: atom_id res chain seq x y z
N MET A 1 -14.80 13.96 -6.04
CA MET A 1 -16.26 13.95 -5.74
C MET A 1 -16.76 12.63 -5.14
N ILE A 2 -15.93 11.59 -4.94
CA ILE A 2 -16.35 10.28 -4.41
C ILE A 2 -16.18 10.17 -2.87
N GLN A 3 -15.46 11.11 -2.23
CA GLN A 3 -15.35 11.19 -0.76
C GLN A 3 -16.72 11.33 -0.05
N ARG A 4 -17.75 11.89 -0.70
CA ARG A 4 -19.11 12.02 -0.12
C ARG A 4 -19.95 10.74 -0.16
N VAL A 5 -19.61 9.79 -1.02
CA VAL A 5 -20.44 8.60 -1.27
C VAL A 5 -20.19 7.52 -0.20
N LEU A 6 -18.97 7.46 0.35
CA LEU A 6 -18.59 6.42 1.32
C LEU A 6 -18.74 6.80 2.79
N GLU A 7 -19.02 8.07 3.10
CA GLU A 7 -19.53 8.44 4.44
C GLU A 7 -20.89 7.79 4.74
N HIS A 8 -21.55 7.20 3.74
CA HIS A 8 -22.87 6.56 3.84
C HIS A 8 -22.89 5.04 3.59
N CYS A 9 -21.74 4.37 3.40
CA CYS A 9 -21.72 2.93 3.10
C CYS A 9 -21.57 2.07 4.35
N THR A 10 -22.50 1.13 4.53
CA THR A 10 -22.71 0.33 5.73
C THR A 10 -21.77 -0.89 5.82
N GLU A 11 -21.49 -1.31 7.07
CA GLU A 11 -20.68 -2.49 7.45
C GLU A 11 -20.89 -3.79 6.62
N PRO A 12 -22.08 -4.12 6.10
CA PRO A 12 -22.27 -5.33 5.27
C PRO A 12 -21.56 -5.25 3.91
N GLN A 13 -21.41 -4.05 3.33
CA GLN A 13 -20.68 -3.87 2.07
C GLN A 13 -19.17 -4.05 2.26
N LYS A 14 -18.63 -3.65 3.43
CA LYS A 14 -17.24 -3.92 3.81
C LYS A 14 -16.95 -5.42 3.90
N ARG A 15 -17.90 -6.22 4.39
CA ARG A 15 -17.76 -7.67 4.55
C ARG A 15 -17.83 -8.42 3.22
N HIS A 16 -18.72 -8.03 2.31
CA HIS A 16 -18.82 -8.66 0.99
C HIS A 16 -17.58 -8.40 0.12
N VAL A 17 -16.96 -7.22 0.30
CA VAL A 17 -15.67 -6.89 -0.32
C VAL A 17 -14.55 -7.77 0.27
N LEU A 18 -14.47 -7.94 1.60
CA LEU A 18 -13.51 -8.83 2.27
C LEU A 18 -13.59 -10.30 1.82
N GLU A 19 -14.79 -10.80 1.48
CA GLU A 19 -14.96 -12.17 0.96
C GLU A 19 -14.51 -12.31 -0.50
N GLN A 20 -14.77 -11.31 -1.36
CA GLN A 20 -14.27 -11.31 -2.74
C GLN A 20 -12.75 -11.02 -2.84
N LEU A 21 -12.13 -10.61 -1.73
CA LEU A 21 -10.77 -10.10 -1.68
C LEU A 21 -9.64 -11.11 -1.58
N HIS A 22 -9.95 -12.35 -1.16
CA HIS A 22 -8.94 -13.40 -1.07
C HIS A 22 -8.33 -13.79 -2.44
N GLY A 23 -8.94 -13.37 -3.56
CA GLY A 23 -8.44 -13.63 -4.91
C GLY A 23 -7.57 -12.55 -5.55
N ASN A 24 -7.49 -11.32 -5.00
CA ASN A 24 -6.80 -10.20 -5.66
C ASN A 24 -6.31 -9.12 -4.67
N LEU A 25 -5.46 -9.53 -3.74
CA LEU A 25 -4.99 -8.67 -2.65
C LEU A 25 -4.20 -7.45 -3.14
N LEU A 26 -3.39 -7.61 -4.19
CA LEU A 26 -2.66 -6.52 -4.82
C LEU A 26 -3.60 -5.41 -5.33
N SER A 27 -4.69 -5.80 -5.99
CA SER A 27 -5.70 -4.85 -6.49
C SER A 27 -6.35 -4.06 -5.36
N LEU A 28 -6.43 -4.62 -4.15
CA LEU A 28 -6.96 -3.88 -3.00
C LEU A 28 -5.93 -2.90 -2.45
N ILE A 29 -4.67 -3.31 -2.37
CA ILE A 29 -3.59 -2.46 -1.86
C ILE A 29 -3.44 -1.21 -2.73
N THR A 30 -3.58 -1.35 -4.05
CA THR A 30 -3.49 -0.25 -5.02
C THR A 30 -4.82 0.48 -5.26
N ASP A 31 -5.91 0.06 -4.62
CA ASP A 31 -7.21 0.71 -4.74
C ASP A 31 -7.35 1.89 -3.76
N GLN A 32 -8.03 2.93 -4.22
CA GLN A 32 -8.24 4.16 -3.45
C GLN A 32 -9.03 3.95 -2.14
N TYR A 33 -9.82 2.88 -2.02
CA TYR A 33 -10.56 2.51 -0.82
C TYR A 33 -9.99 1.26 -0.15
N GLY A 34 -9.52 0.33 -0.97
CA GLY A 34 -8.90 -0.89 -0.51
C GLY A 34 -7.68 -0.65 0.37
N SER A 35 -6.85 0.32 0.03
CA SER A 35 -5.68 0.73 0.82
C SER A 35 -6.04 1.16 2.26
N PHE A 36 -7.26 1.68 2.51
CA PHE A 36 -7.73 1.97 3.87
C PHE A 36 -8.07 0.71 4.64
N VAL A 37 -8.75 -0.24 4.00
CA VAL A 37 -9.09 -1.54 4.60
C VAL A 37 -7.81 -2.30 4.94
N ILE A 38 -6.84 -2.34 4.03
CA ILE A 38 -5.55 -3.00 4.26
C ILE A 38 -4.83 -2.41 5.46
N ARG A 39 -4.72 -1.08 5.55
CA ARG A 39 -4.08 -0.42 6.71
C ARG A 39 -4.78 -0.78 8.01
N HIS A 40 -6.11 -0.79 8.02
CA HIS A 40 -6.87 -1.19 9.20
C HIS A 40 -6.60 -2.64 9.62
N VAL A 41 -6.51 -3.57 8.67
CA VAL A 41 -6.19 -4.98 8.96
C VAL A 41 -4.72 -5.13 9.41
N ILE A 42 -3.80 -4.30 8.92
CA ILE A 42 -2.41 -4.31 9.36
C ILE A 42 -2.28 -3.88 10.83
N GLU A 43 -3.03 -2.87 11.26
CA GLU A 43 -3.04 -2.39 12.66
C GLU A 43 -3.85 -3.27 13.62
N HIS A 44 -5.07 -3.66 13.22
CA HIS A 44 -6.07 -4.22 14.13
C HIS A 44 -6.51 -5.64 13.77
N GLY A 45 -6.06 -6.15 12.62
CA GLY A 45 -6.42 -7.48 12.12
C GLY A 45 -5.77 -8.61 12.92
N ARG A 46 -6.35 -9.79 12.82
CA ARG A 46 -5.76 -11.00 13.41
C ARG A 46 -4.52 -11.40 12.61
N PRO A 47 -3.55 -12.12 13.22
CA PRO A 47 -2.36 -12.59 12.52
C PRO A 47 -2.69 -13.39 11.25
N GLU A 48 -3.73 -14.23 11.30
CA GLU A 48 -4.22 -15.05 10.17
C GLU A 48 -4.68 -14.20 8.98
N ASP A 49 -5.27 -13.03 9.24
CA ASP A 49 -5.73 -12.09 8.22
C ASP A 49 -4.57 -11.22 7.72
N ARG A 50 -3.60 -10.91 8.60
CA ARG A 50 -2.47 -10.01 8.30
C ARG A 50 -1.35 -10.70 7.52
N GLU A 51 -1.08 -11.96 7.81
CA GLU A 51 -0.01 -12.73 7.17
C GLU A 51 -0.11 -12.76 5.63
N PRO A 52 -1.26 -13.08 5.01
CA PRO A 52 -1.37 -13.06 3.54
C PRO A 52 -1.17 -11.65 2.95
N ILE A 53 -1.61 -10.61 3.66
CA ILE A 53 -1.41 -9.20 3.27
C ILE A 53 0.08 -8.88 3.21
N VAL A 54 0.77 -9.10 4.32
CA VAL A 54 2.20 -8.84 4.44
C VAL A 54 2.99 -9.64 3.42
N ARG A 55 2.63 -10.90 3.19
CA ARG A 55 3.24 -11.74 2.15
C ARG A 55 3.10 -11.11 0.76
N SER A 56 1.88 -10.71 0.37
CA SER A 56 1.63 -10.06 -0.91
C SER A 56 2.35 -8.71 -1.04
N LEU A 57 2.49 -7.96 0.06
CA LEU A 57 3.25 -6.70 0.08
C LEU A 57 4.72 -6.95 -0.25
N HIS A 58 5.34 -7.94 0.39
CA HIS A 58 6.75 -8.27 0.14
C HIS A 58 6.98 -8.80 -1.29
N GLU A 59 6.06 -9.60 -1.82
CA GLU A 59 6.13 -10.13 -3.19
C GLU A 59 6.03 -9.03 -4.26
N ASN A 60 5.29 -7.94 -3.96
CA ASN A 60 5.00 -6.86 -4.91
C ASN A 60 5.60 -5.52 -4.48
N LEU A 61 6.60 -5.54 -3.60
CA LEU A 61 7.10 -4.34 -2.91
C LEU A 61 7.45 -3.21 -3.88
N PHE A 62 8.21 -3.51 -4.94
CA PHE A 62 8.66 -2.51 -5.91
C PHE A 62 7.49 -1.89 -6.71
N THR A 63 6.48 -2.69 -7.04
CA THR A 63 5.26 -2.16 -7.68
C THR A 63 4.51 -1.23 -6.74
N LEU A 64 4.41 -1.60 -5.47
CA LEU A 64 3.65 -0.87 -4.46
C LEU A 64 4.29 0.45 -4.04
N VAL A 65 5.62 0.51 -3.93
CA VAL A 65 6.32 1.76 -3.62
C VAL A 65 6.21 2.81 -4.73
N THR A 66 6.02 2.38 -5.98
CA THR A 66 5.76 3.27 -7.13
C THR A 66 4.28 3.56 -7.37
N ASP A 67 3.38 2.87 -6.67
CA ASP A 67 1.93 3.05 -6.83
C ASP A 67 1.41 4.22 -5.99
N THR A 68 0.45 4.96 -6.55
CA THR A 68 -0.14 6.15 -5.92
C THR A 68 -0.83 5.82 -4.59
N HIS A 69 -1.34 4.60 -4.41
CA HIS A 69 -2.03 4.17 -3.20
C HIS A 69 -1.23 3.14 -2.38
N GLY A 70 -0.52 2.25 -3.05
CA GLY A 70 0.33 1.22 -2.43
C GLY A 70 1.42 1.80 -1.55
N THR A 71 1.98 2.95 -1.91
CA THR A 71 3.03 3.62 -1.13
C THR A 71 2.56 3.99 0.28
N PHE A 72 1.30 4.38 0.44
CA PHE A 72 0.72 4.67 1.75
C PHE A 72 0.60 3.42 2.62
N VAL A 73 0.37 2.26 2.00
CA VAL A 73 0.31 0.99 2.72
C VAL A 73 1.71 0.55 3.15
N ILE A 74 2.72 0.68 2.28
CA ILE A 74 4.11 0.39 2.62
C ILE A 74 4.61 1.30 3.75
N GLN A 75 4.35 2.61 3.67
CA GLN A 75 4.67 3.54 4.75
C GLN A 75 4.00 3.12 6.07
N HIS A 76 2.74 2.70 6.01
CA HIS A 76 2.01 2.26 7.19
C HIS A 76 2.61 0.98 7.80
N VAL A 77 3.12 0.04 7.00
CA VAL A 77 3.87 -1.12 7.52
C VAL A 77 5.19 -0.69 8.17
N LEU A 78 5.88 0.30 7.60
CA LEU A 78 7.10 0.85 8.20
C LEU A 78 6.85 1.52 9.55
N GLU A 79 5.66 2.10 9.75
CA GLU A 79 5.26 2.79 10.99
C GLU A 79 4.64 1.83 12.03
N HIS A 80 3.81 0.87 11.60
CA HIS A 80 2.95 0.04 12.47
C HIS A 80 3.15 -1.47 12.34
N GLY A 81 3.85 -1.95 11.31
CA GLY A 81 4.11 -3.38 11.09
C GLY A 81 5.08 -4.00 12.11
N LEU A 82 5.30 -5.32 12.03
CA LEU A 82 6.31 -5.97 12.88
C LEU A 82 7.72 -5.56 12.49
N LEU A 83 8.65 -5.64 13.44
CA LEU A 83 10.06 -5.31 13.21
C LEU A 83 10.65 -6.10 12.02
N GLU A 84 10.37 -7.40 11.94
CA GLU A 84 10.85 -8.27 10.86
C GLU A 84 10.37 -7.80 9.47
N ASP A 85 9.10 -7.37 9.37
CA ASP A 85 8.54 -6.86 8.12
C ASP A 85 9.19 -5.53 7.71
N ARG A 86 9.43 -4.65 8.68
CA ARG A 86 10.10 -3.36 8.44
C ARG A 86 11.52 -3.57 7.96
N GLU A 87 12.29 -4.41 8.65
CA GLU A 87 13.67 -4.72 8.29
C GLU A 87 13.75 -5.35 6.90
N ARG A 88 12.82 -6.24 6.56
CA ARG A 88 12.77 -6.88 5.24
C ARG A 88 12.43 -5.89 4.13
N ILE A 89 11.51 -4.94 4.36
CA ILE A 89 11.20 -3.87 3.39
C ILE A 89 12.42 -2.98 3.19
N VAL A 90 13.04 -2.50 4.27
CA VAL A 90 14.21 -1.62 4.21
C VAL A 90 15.37 -2.32 3.48
N ARG A 91 15.63 -3.59 3.79
CA ARG A 91 16.66 -4.38 3.12
C ARG A 91 16.40 -4.49 1.61
N SER A 92 15.17 -4.85 1.23
CA SER A 92 14.78 -4.98 -0.18
C SER A 92 14.94 -3.67 -0.95
N LEU A 93 14.68 -2.52 -0.30
CA LEU A 93 14.86 -1.19 -0.90
C LEU A 93 16.33 -0.75 -0.99
N GLN A 94 17.21 -1.24 -0.12
CA GLN A 94 18.64 -0.94 -0.16
C GLN A 94 19.40 -1.83 -1.15
N GLU A 95 18.97 -3.08 -1.33
CA GLU A 95 19.58 -4.04 -2.27
C GLU A 95 19.29 -3.69 -3.73
N ASN A 96 18.18 -3.00 -3.98
CA ASN A 96 17.88 -2.46 -5.30
C ASN A 96 18.38 -1.01 -5.31
N GLU A 97 19.56 -0.76 -5.88
CA GLU A 97 20.01 0.61 -6.18
C GLU A 97 18.88 1.27 -6.99
N TRP A 98 18.07 2.11 -6.33
CA TRP A 98 17.03 2.87 -6.99
C TRP A 98 17.71 3.79 -8.00
N GLU A 99 17.85 3.34 -9.25
CA GLU A 99 18.18 4.21 -10.36
C GLU A 99 17.04 5.22 -10.46
N GLU A 100 17.32 6.44 -9.98
CA GLU A 100 16.44 7.58 -10.13
C GLU A 100 16.07 7.68 -11.62
N PRO A 101 14.78 7.58 -12.01
CA PRO A 101 14.41 7.70 -13.41
C PRO A 101 14.84 9.08 -13.87
N ALA A 102 15.75 9.13 -14.84
CA ALA A 102 16.41 10.35 -15.29
C ALA A 102 15.40 11.50 -15.46
N VAL A 103 15.39 12.44 -14.52
CA VAL A 103 14.63 13.68 -14.65
C VAL A 103 15.37 14.50 -15.72
N PRO A 104 14.74 14.85 -16.86
CA PRO A 104 15.36 15.75 -17.80
C PRO A 104 15.48 17.12 -17.14
N ILE A 105 16.68 17.45 -16.64
CA ILE A 105 17.01 18.79 -16.17
C ILE A 105 17.10 19.67 -17.42
N GLY A 106 15.94 20.13 -17.89
CA GLY A 106 15.85 20.68 -19.24
C GLY A 106 14.60 21.51 -19.51
N ALA A 107 14.01 22.18 -18.50
CA ALA A 107 13.12 23.32 -18.74
C ALA A 107 12.74 24.05 -17.43
N ALA A 108 13.57 24.98 -16.98
CA ALA A 108 13.12 26.20 -16.30
C ALA A 108 14.31 27.14 -16.13
N GLY A 109 14.69 27.77 -17.26
CA GLY A 109 15.45 29.01 -17.19
C GLY A 109 14.58 30.12 -16.60
N LYS A 110 15.22 30.93 -15.75
CA LYS A 110 14.85 32.30 -15.38
C LYS A 110 13.52 32.49 -14.64
N ILE A 111 13.63 32.67 -13.32
CA ILE A 111 12.84 33.67 -12.60
C ILE A 111 13.81 34.44 -11.68
N PHE A 112 14.34 35.53 -12.24
CA PHE A 112 14.50 36.76 -11.47
C PHE A 112 13.12 37.41 -11.38
#